data_AF-A0A2D4HLV0-F1
#
_entry.id   AF-A0A2D4HLV0-F1
#
_cell.length_a   1.000
_cell.length_b   1.000
_cell.length_c   1.000
_cell.angle_alpha   90.00
_cell.angle_beta   90.00
_cell.angle_gamma   90.00
#
_symmetry.space_group_name_H-M   'P 1'
#
loop_
_entity.id
_entity.type
_entity.pdbx_description
1 polymer ?
#
loop_
_entity_poly.entity_id
_entity_poly.type
_entity_poly.pdbx_seq_one_letter_code
_entity_poly.pdbx_strand_id
1 'polypeptide(L)'
;STWGMREAAAAARLQAVVRGYLVRKRLRSLRSKYESIVKEIEGDLDWVQWTGHLFPRPAFFSKFPSRLLPEVAAEPKIGEVGQQAVDAHAGNVCILPGENEEGG
;
A
#
# COMPACT_ATOMS: atom_id res chain seq x y z
N SER A 1 -31.85 -9.30 -28.27
CA SER A 1 -31.20 -8.60 -29.40
C SER A 1 -29.73 -8.37 -29.13
N THR A 2 -28.86 -8.78 -30.05
CA THR A 2 -27.39 -8.64 -29.97
C THR A 2 -26.91 -7.18 -30.09
N TRP A 3 -27.75 -6.31 -30.64
CA TRP A 3 -27.51 -4.88 -30.80
C TRP A 3 -27.28 -4.15 -29.46
N GLY A 4 -28.15 -4.34 -28.46
CA GLY A 4 -28.00 -3.70 -27.14
C GLY A 4 -26.76 -4.16 -26.36
N MET A 5 -26.26 -5.38 -26.58
CA MET A 5 -25.05 -5.88 -25.91
C MET A 5 -23.78 -5.17 -26.41
N ARG A 6 -23.72 -4.81 -27.70
CA ARG A 6 -22.55 -4.12 -28.28
C ARG A 6 -22.45 -2.68 -27.79
N GLU A 7 -23.58 -2.00 -27.68
CA GLU A 7 -23.66 -0.64 -27.13
C GLU A 7 -23.29 -0.61 -25.66
N ALA A 8 -23.83 -1.55 -24.87
CA ALA A 8 -23.47 -1.69 -23.46
C ALA A 8 -21.96 -1.96 -23.30
N ALA A 9 -21.36 -2.82 -24.12
CA ALA A 9 -19.93 -3.08 -24.10
C ALA A 9 -19.10 -1.85 -24.48
N ALA A 10 -19.53 -1.07 -25.49
CA ALA A 10 -18.87 0.17 -25.88
C ALA A 10 -18.92 1.22 -24.75
N ALA A 11 -20.09 1.40 -24.13
CA ALA A 11 -20.26 2.27 -22.99
C ALA A 11 -19.38 1.84 -21.81
N ALA A 12 -19.35 0.55 -21.48
CA ALA A 12 -18.51 0.02 -20.41
C ALA A 12 -17.02 0.30 -20.65
N ARG A 13 -16.53 0.15 -21.89
CA ARG A 13 -15.14 0.46 -22.26
C ARG A 13 -14.82 1.95 -22.08
N LEU A 14 -15.70 2.84 -22.54
CA LEU A 14 -15.53 4.28 -22.36
C LEU A 14 -15.50 4.65 -20.87
N GLN A 15 -16.44 4.13 -20.10
CA GLN A 15 -16.50 4.38 -18.66
C GLN A 15 -15.25 3.87 -17.94
N ALA A 16 -14.71 2.70 -18.30
CA ALA A 16 -13.49 2.17 -17.71
C ALA A 16 -12.28 3.11 -17.95
N VAL A 17 -12.16 3.67 -19.16
CA VAL A 17 -11.11 4.64 -19.49
C VAL A 17 -11.27 5.91 -18.66
N VAL A 18 -12.48 6.46 -18.59
CA VAL A 18 -12.78 7.68 -17.82
C VAL A 18 -12.50 7.48 -16.33
N ARG A 19 -13.01 6.39 -15.74
CA ARG A 19 -12.76 6.03 -14.33
C ARG A 19 -11.26 5.91 -14.06
N GLY A 20 -10.53 5.19 -14.92
CA GLY A 20 -9.09 5.04 -14.80
C GLY A 20 -8.33 6.36 -14.90
N TYR A 21 -8.71 7.25 -15.83
CA TYR A 21 -8.11 8.58 -15.97
C TYR A 21 -8.31 9.44 -14.71
N LEU A 22 -9.54 9.51 -14.19
CA LEU A 22 -9.85 10.29 -13.01
C LEU A 22 -9.07 9.82 -11.78
N VAL A 23 -8.99 8.51 -11.57
CA VAL A 23 -8.22 7.92 -10.47
C VAL A 23 -6.74 8.28 -10.59
N ARG A 24 -6.13 8.12 -11.77
CA ARG A 24 -4.72 8.47 -11.99
C ARG A 24 -4.45 9.97 -11.82
N LYS A 25 -5.37 10.83 -12.26
CA LYS A 25 -5.28 12.29 -12.05
C LYS A 25 -5.29 12.62 -10.55
N ARG A 26 -6.19 11.99 -9.78
CA ARG A 26 -6.27 12.19 -8.33
C ARG A 26 -5.02 11.69 -7.62
N LEU A 27 -4.55 10.48 -7.92
CA LEU A 27 -3.33 9.93 -7.31
C LEU A 27 -2.10 10.80 -7.60
N ARG A 28 -1.98 11.37 -8.81
CA ARG A 28 -0.91 12.30 -9.15
C ARG A 28 -0.95 13.56 -8.27
N SER A 29 -2.14 14.10 -7.99
CA SER A 29 -2.28 15.23 -7.05
C SER A 29 -1.99 14.83 -5.60
N LEU A 30 -2.34 13.61 -5.20
CA LEU A 30 -2.11 13.09 -3.84
C LEU A 30 -0.61 12.93 -3.55
N ARG A 31 0.20 12.65 -4.56
CA ARG A 31 1.66 12.48 -4.43
C ARG A 31 2.31 13.63 -3.64
N SER A 32 2.00 14.87 -4.00
CA SER A 32 2.53 16.05 -3.31
C SER A 32 2.10 16.12 -1.84
N LYS A 33 0.83 15.80 -1.56
CA LYS A 33 0.32 15.71 -0.17
C LYS A 33 1.03 14.62 0.62
N TYR A 34 1.26 13.45 0.01
CA TYR A 34 1.98 12.35 0.64
C TYR A 34 3.42 12.75 0.97
N GLU A 35 4.15 13.33 0.01
CA GLU A 35 5.52 13.82 0.22
C GLU A 35 5.59 14.87 1.32
N SER A 36 4.60 15.77 1.41
CA SER A 36 4.50 16.74 2.51
C SER A 36 4.39 16.07 3.87
N ILE A 37 3.52 15.06 4.00
CA ILE A 37 3.32 14.33 5.26
C ILE A 37 4.58 13.55 5.63
N VAL A 38 5.21 12.86 4.67
CA VAL A 38 6.46 12.14 4.93
C VAL A 38 7.54 13.11 5.41
N LYS A 39 7.69 14.26 4.74
CA LYS A 39 8.67 15.26 5.12
C LYS A 39 8.40 15.85 6.51
N GLU A 40 7.14 16.03 6.89
CA GLU A 40 6.76 16.48 8.23
C GLU A 40 7.17 15.48 9.31
N ILE A 41 6.96 14.18 9.07
CA ILE A 41 7.26 13.12 10.04
C ILE A 41 8.78 12.85 10.11
N GLU A 42 9.45 12.83 8.96
CA GLU A 42 10.78 12.24 8.82
C GLU A 42 11.88 13.26 8.53
N GLY A 43 11.50 14.51 8.25
CA GLY A 43 12.40 15.63 7.95
C GLY A 43 12.90 15.67 6.51
N ASP A 44 12.98 14.52 5.83
CA ASP A 44 13.55 14.37 4.50
C ASP A 44 12.76 13.40 3.59
N LEU A 45 13.07 13.42 2.29
CA LEU A 45 12.45 12.57 1.26
C LEU A 45 13.48 11.69 0.52
N ASP A 46 14.74 11.72 0.92
CA ASP A 46 15.87 11.10 0.19
C ASP A 46 15.76 9.57 0.13
N TRP A 47 15.02 8.99 1.06
CA TRP A 47 14.77 7.55 1.18
C TRP A 47 13.40 7.15 0.58
N VAL A 48 12.65 8.09 -0.02
CA VAL A 48 11.37 7.82 -0.71
C VAL A 48 11.55 7.86 -2.21
N GLN A 49 11.40 6.71 -2.86
CA GLN A 49 11.30 6.62 -4.30
C GLN A 49 9.87 6.29 -4.71
N TRP A 50 9.46 6.87 -5.83
CA TRP A 50 8.19 6.51 -6.44
C TRP A 50 8.42 5.57 -7.61
N THR A 51 7.72 4.46 -7.57
CA THR A 51 7.74 3.40 -8.58
C THR A 51 6.35 3.27 -9.20
N GLY A 52 6.24 2.45 -10.25
CA GLY A 52 4.96 2.16 -10.89
C GLY A 52 4.63 3.10 -12.06
N HIS A 53 4.40 2.50 -13.23
CA HIS A 53 4.14 3.23 -14.47
C HIS A 53 2.71 3.77 -14.56
N LEU A 54 1.73 3.00 -14.09
CA LEU A 54 0.30 3.35 -14.16
C LEU A 54 -0.22 4.04 -12.90
N PHE A 55 0.35 3.71 -11.74
CA PHE A 55 0.00 4.28 -10.45
C PHE A 55 1.27 4.60 -9.67
N PRO A 56 1.41 5.83 -9.14
CA PRO A 56 2.54 6.18 -8.31
C PRO A 56 2.47 5.38 -7.01
N ARG A 57 3.47 4.51 -6.79
CA ARG A 57 3.63 3.69 -5.58
C ARG A 57 4.90 4.15 -4.83
N PRO A 58 4.79 4.62 -3.58
CA PRO A 58 5.97 4.96 -2.79
C PRO A 58 6.69 3.68 -2.35
N ALA A 59 8.01 3.71 -2.40
CA ALA A 59 8.93 2.70 -1.92
C ALA A 59 9.93 3.39 -0.99
N PHE A 60 10.13 2.81 0.18
CA PHE A 60 11.00 3.34 1.21
C PHE A 60 12.27 2.52 1.28
N PHE A 61 13.41 3.20 1.28
CA PHE A 61 14.71 2.59 1.52
C PHE A 61 15.12 2.75 2.97
N SER A 62 15.92 1.81 3.47
CA SER A 62 16.50 1.94 4.80
C SER A 62 17.47 3.13 4.82
N LYS A 63 17.30 4.04 5.79
CA LYS A 63 18.28 5.11 6.09
C LYS A 63 19.64 4.54 6.53
N PHE A 64 19.67 3.28 6.98
CA PHE A 64 20.89 2.59 7.39
C PHE A 64 21.32 1.56 6.33
N PRO A 65 22.57 1.58 5.87
CA PRO A 65 23.10 0.50 5.05
C PRO A 65 23.02 -0.80 5.87
N SER A 66 22.51 -1.86 5.26
CA SER A 66 22.28 -3.19 5.87
C SER A 66 23.54 -3.88 6.43
N ARG A 67 24.69 -3.18 6.49
CA ARG A 67 25.97 -3.66 7.03
C ARG A 67 26.29 -3.18 8.45
N LEU A 68 25.44 -2.37 9.08
CA LEU A 68 25.60 -2.00 10.48
C LEU A 68 24.80 -2.88 11.44
N LEU A 69 24.69 -4.19 11.16
CA LEU A 69 24.46 -5.16 12.23
C LEU A 69 25.83 -5.63 12.73
N PRO A 70 26.42 -4.96 13.75
CA PRO A 70 27.54 -5.55 14.46
C PRO A 70 27.02 -6.82 15.15
N GLU A 71 27.61 -7.95 14.76
CA GLU A 71 28.06 -9.02 15.64
C GLU A 71 27.42 -9.05 17.04
N VAL A 72 26.12 -9.29 17.13
CA VAL A 72 25.50 -9.80 18.36
C VAL A 72 25.58 -11.33 18.33
N ALA A 73 26.79 -11.84 18.11
CA ALA A 73 27.13 -13.26 18.21
C ALA A 73 27.88 -13.54 19.52
N ALA A 74 27.62 -12.76 20.58
CA ALA A 74 27.96 -13.14 21.93
C ALA A 74 26.68 -13.62 22.62
N GLU A 75 26.48 -14.94 22.63
CA GLU A 75 25.43 -15.64 23.38
C GLU A 75 25.48 -15.23 24.86
N PRO A 76 24.37 -14.78 25.47
CA PRO A 76 24.17 -14.98 26.91
C PRO A 76 23.57 -16.36 27.11
N LYS A 77 24.35 -17.30 27.67
CA LYS A 77 23.85 -18.61 28.09
C LYS A 77 22.94 -18.43 29.29
N ILE A 78 21.63 -18.54 29.08
CA ILE A 78 20.64 -18.62 30.16
C ILE A 78 19.78 -19.84 29.88
N GLY A 79 19.65 -20.66 30.93
CA GLY A 79 19.20 -22.05 30.91
C GLY A 79 17.83 -22.33 30.32
N GLU A 80 17.69 -23.59 29.95
CA GLU A 80 16.52 -24.31 29.46
C GLU A 80 15.26 -24.04 30.32
N VAL A 81 14.17 -23.56 29.70
CA VAL A 81 12.80 -23.83 30.17
C VAL A 81 11.79 -23.65 29.04
N GLY A 82 11.04 -24.73 28.76
CA GLY A 82 9.62 -24.71 28.37
C GLY A 82 9.22 -24.18 27.00
N GLN A 83 8.89 -25.10 26.08
CA GLN A 83 8.14 -24.84 24.86
C GLN A 83 6.72 -24.34 25.16
N GLN A 84 6.29 -23.28 24.47
CA GLN A 84 4.89 -23.14 24.05
C GLN A 84 4.82 -22.29 22.78
N ALA A 85 4.57 -22.96 21.65
CA ALA A 85 4.24 -22.31 20.39
C ALA A 85 2.86 -21.64 20.51
N VAL A 86 2.77 -20.37 20.14
CA VAL A 86 1.49 -19.72 19.82
C VAL A 86 1.51 -19.38 18.34
N ASP A 87 0.61 -20.02 17.60
CA ASP A 87 0.48 -19.91 16.16
C ASP A 87 0.17 -18.46 15.76
N ALA A 88 1.09 -17.85 15.02
CA ALA A 88 0.89 -16.56 14.38
C ALA A 88 0.03 -16.75 13.13
N HIS A 89 -1.29 -16.57 13.26
CA HIS A 89 -2.15 -16.50 12.09
C HIS A 89 -1.92 -15.16 11.38
N ALA A 90 -1.14 -15.20 10.30
CA ALA A 90 -1.00 -14.10 9.37
C ALA A 90 -2.36 -13.80 8.70
N GLY A 91 -2.75 -12.54 8.65
CA GLY A 91 -3.94 -12.13 7.89
C GLY A 91 -4.56 -10.81 8.34
N ASN A 92 -3.83 -9.70 8.24
CA ASN A 92 -4.48 -8.38 8.31
C ASN A 92 -5.28 -8.15 7.02
N VAL A 93 -6.56 -8.52 7.04
CA VAL A 93 -7.55 -8.08 6.05
C VAL A 93 -7.89 -6.63 6.35
N CYS A 94 -7.61 -5.73 5.42
CA CYS A 94 -8.14 -4.37 5.46
C CYS A 94 -9.63 -4.42 5.11
N ILE A 95 -10.51 -4.41 6.12
CA ILE A 95 -11.93 -4.15 5.91
C ILE A 95 -12.11 -2.62 5.82
N LEU A 96 -12.58 -2.15 4.66
CA LEU A 96 -13.08 -0.78 4.52
C LEU A 96 -14.48 -0.70 5.15
N PRO A 97 -14.80 0.32 5.95
CA PRO A 97 -16.16 0.52 6.45
C PRO A 97 -17.08 0.85 5.26
N GLY A 98 -18.08 -0.01 5.04
CA GLY A 98 -19.16 0.22 4.10
C GLY A 98 -20.03 1.38 4.58
N GLU A 99 -20.18 2.37 3.72
CA GLU A 99 -21.03 3.54 3.86
C GLU A 99 -22.49 3.14 3.55
N ASN A 100 -23.39 3.33 4.53
CA ASN A 100 -24.83 3.64 4.50
C ASN A 100 -25.82 2.92 3.54
N GLU A 101 -26.95 2.41 4.07
CA GLU A 101 -28.29 3.08 4.04
C GLU A 101 -29.45 2.19 4.57
N GLU A 102 -30.27 2.81 5.42
CA GLU A 102 -31.74 2.82 5.51
C GLU A 102 -32.58 1.75 4.78
N GLY A 103 -33.53 1.13 5.50
CA GLY A 103 -34.63 0.38 4.90
C GLY A 103 -35.35 -0.58 5.85
N GLY A 104 -36.31 -0.07 6.62
CA GLY A 104 -37.26 -0.85 7.42
C GLY A 104 -38.45 -0.01 7.85
#